data_AF-A0A7J8YFL7-F1
#
_entry.id   AF-A0A7J8YFL7-F1
#
_cell.length_a   1.000
_cell.length_b   1.000
_cell.length_c   1.000
_cell.angle_alpha   90.00
_cell.angle_beta   90.00
_cell.angle_gamma   90.00
#
_symmetry.space_group_name_H-M   'P 1'
#
loop_
_entity.id
_entity.type
_entity.pdbx_description
1 polymer ?
#
loop_
_entity_poly.entity_id
_entity_poly.type
_entity_poly.pdbx_seq_one_letter_code
_entity_poly.pdbx_strand_id
1 'polypeptide(L)'
;METLVYSQCTTHGGGVLKSGGGGAVSVLGFPLQHLKPHTLPGSKKKQSFGAIKASLAKTEVALLRIGTRGSIIHNYVPLWVLIDPLCDPLMRYTYSNPRHNTNECEQIPTYPVIVPSLGLSHWMNSTKIRFKERVFRCGVDSPLALAQAHETRNKLMASHPELAEEGAIEIVVIKTTGDKILSQPLADIGGKGLFTKEIDEALINGDIDIAVHSMKDVPTYLPEKTILPCNLKREDVRDAFISLSASSLAELPAGSVVGTASLRRKSQILHRYPSLKVEDNFRGNVQTRLRKLNEGVVQATLLALAGLRRLSMTENVTSTLSIDEMLPAVAQGAIGIACRSDDEKMASYLASLNHEETRLAVSCERAFLLTLDGSCRTPIAGYASKDEDGNCIFKGLVASPDGTRVLETSRKGSYHFEDMVLMGKDAGKELLSRAGPGFFDS
;
A
#
# COMPACT_ATOMS: atom_id res chain seq x y z
N MET A 1 26.50 -31.40 -29.72
CA MET A 1 27.55 -32.42 -29.53
C MET A 1 28.76 -31.73 -28.93
N GLU A 2 29.40 -32.39 -27.98
CA GLU A 2 30.49 -31.90 -27.13
C GLU A 2 31.78 -31.54 -27.89
N THR A 3 32.62 -30.78 -27.16
CA THR A 3 34.09 -30.68 -27.22
C THR A 3 34.74 -29.80 -28.29
N LEU A 4 35.41 -28.71 -27.86
CA LEU A 4 36.88 -28.66 -27.79
C LEU A 4 37.40 -27.31 -27.26
N VAL A 5 38.46 -27.41 -26.46
CA VAL A 5 39.36 -26.37 -25.95
C VAL A 5 40.12 -25.74 -27.12
N TYR A 6 40.39 -24.42 -27.13
CA TYR A 6 41.71 -23.89 -27.50
C TYR A 6 41.95 -22.46 -27.01
N SER A 7 43.21 -22.24 -26.66
CA SER A 7 43.83 -21.03 -26.13
C SER A 7 43.78 -19.84 -27.09
N GLN A 8 43.66 -18.62 -26.55
CA GLN A 8 44.27 -17.45 -27.17
C GLN A 8 44.92 -16.56 -26.10
N CYS A 9 46.21 -16.34 -26.28
CA CYS A 9 47.03 -15.41 -25.54
C CYS A 9 47.50 -14.32 -26.52
N THR A 10 47.45 -13.06 -26.07
CA THR A 10 48.16 -11.87 -26.56
C THR A 10 47.69 -11.31 -27.92
N THR A 11 47.60 -10.00 -28.19
CA THR A 11 48.39 -8.83 -27.72
C THR A 11 47.56 -7.53 -27.86
N HIS A 12 47.71 -6.60 -26.91
CA HIS A 12 47.60 -5.16 -27.15
C HIS A 12 48.68 -4.44 -26.33
N GLY A 13 49.44 -3.59 -27.03
CA GLY A 13 49.91 -2.29 -26.55
C GLY A 13 50.89 -2.23 -25.37
N GLY A 14 52.16 -1.96 -25.69
CA GLY A 14 52.86 -0.74 -25.28
C GLY A 14 53.19 -0.50 -23.80
N GLY A 15 54.42 -0.04 -23.57
CA GLY A 15 54.73 0.84 -22.43
C GLY A 15 55.72 0.28 -21.42
N VAL A 16 56.99 0.57 -21.68
CA VAL A 16 58.12 0.44 -20.74
C VAL A 16 57.95 1.38 -19.55
N LEU A 17 58.14 0.89 -18.32
CA LEU A 17 58.79 1.61 -17.22
C LEU A 17 59.26 0.63 -16.14
N LYS A 18 60.55 0.73 -15.80
CA LYS A 18 61.30 -0.09 -14.82
C LYS A 18 61.24 0.50 -13.42
N SER A 19 61.47 -0.39 -12.44
CA SER A 19 61.99 -0.24 -11.05
C SER A 19 61.02 -0.89 -10.05
N GLY A 20 61.40 -1.71 -9.07
CA GLY A 20 62.69 -2.11 -8.52
C GLY A 20 62.53 -2.24 -6.99
N GLY A 21 62.72 -3.44 -6.43
CA GLY A 21 62.71 -3.74 -4.98
C GLY A 21 61.35 -4.31 -4.50
N GLY A 22 61.23 -5.39 -3.73
CA GLY A 22 62.16 -6.12 -2.87
C GLY A 22 61.47 -6.33 -1.51
N GLY A 23 61.33 -7.58 -1.06
CA GLY A 23 61.15 -7.86 0.38
C GLY A 23 59.83 -8.52 0.84
N ALA A 24 59.94 -9.80 1.15
CA ALA A 24 59.44 -10.50 2.34
C ALA A 24 57.94 -10.48 2.70
N VAL A 25 57.34 -11.66 2.54
CA VAL A 25 56.19 -12.17 3.30
C VAL A 25 56.68 -12.73 4.63
N SER A 26 56.10 -12.32 5.76
CA SER A 26 55.52 -13.20 6.79
C SER A 26 55.14 -12.42 8.05
N VAL A 27 53.92 -12.64 8.58
CA VAL A 27 53.71 -12.80 10.01
C VAL A 27 52.85 -14.04 10.22
N LEU A 28 53.41 -14.92 11.03
CA LEU A 28 52.96 -16.24 11.44
C LEU A 28 51.75 -16.21 12.38
N GLY A 29 51.00 -17.31 12.37
CA GLY A 29 49.99 -17.66 13.38
C GLY A 29 49.41 -19.06 13.18
N PHE A 30 50.26 -20.08 13.09
CA PHE A 30 49.94 -21.53 13.12
C PHE A 30 49.37 -21.97 14.51
N PRO A 31 49.06 -23.26 14.78
CA PRO A 31 48.42 -24.34 13.99
C PRO A 31 47.38 -25.16 14.79
N LEU A 32 46.51 -25.93 14.13
CA LEU A 32 45.87 -27.10 14.74
C LEU A 32 46.75 -28.34 14.53
N GLN A 33 47.29 -28.88 15.62
CA GLN A 33 47.96 -30.17 15.67
C GLN A 33 46.97 -31.29 15.99
N HIS A 34 47.32 -32.49 15.50
CA HIS A 34 46.90 -33.83 15.92
C HIS A 34 45.65 -34.44 15.27
N LEU A 35 45.86 -35.31 14.28
CA LEU A 35 45.62 -36.76 14.43
C LEU A 35 46.28 -37.54 13.27
N LYS A 36 46.98 -38.62 13.63
CA LYS A 36 47.80 -39.50 12.77
C LYS A 36 46.95 -40.39 11.83
N PRO A 37 47.50 -40.85 10.69
CA PRO A 37 46.87 -41.86 9.86
C PRO A 37 47.15 -43.26 10.39
N HIS A 38 46.11 -44.09 10.51
CA HIS A 38 46.24 -45.55 10.59
C HIS A 38 45.63 -46.17 9.33
N THR A 39 46.37 -47.06 8.70
CA THR A 39 46.00 -47.77 7.47
C THR A 39 45.58 -49.22 7.74
N LEU A 40 44.70 -49.70 6.84
CA LEU A 40 44.38 -51.08 6.38
C LEU A 40 43.13 -51.75 6.99
N PRO A 41 42.47 -52.70 6.28
CA PRO A 41 42.27 -52.85 4.82
C PRO A 41 40.83 -53.25 4.41
N GLY A 42 40.49 -53.00 3.13
CA GLY A 42 39.61 -53.88 2.32
C GLY A 42 38.12 -53.97 2.64
N SER A 43 37.28 -53.33 1.83
CA SER A 43 36.11 -54.00 1.23
C SER A 43 35.59 -53.21 0.03
N LYS A 44 35.35 -53.95 -1.06
CA LYS A 44 34.75 -53.44 -2.29
C LYS A 44 33.28 -53.11 -2.03
N LYS A 45 32.86 -51.88 -2.33
CA LYS A 45 31.54 -51.57 -2.91
C LYS A 45 31.51 -50.12 -3.40
N LYS A 46 31.24 -49.95 -4.70
CA LYS A 46 30.93 -48.66 -5.33
C LYS A 46 29.71 -48.04 -4.64
N GLN A 47 29.87 -46.86 -4.06
CA GLN A 47 28.76 -45.94 -3.82
C GLN A 47 29.05 -44.68 -4.65
N SER A 48 28.21 -44.45 -5.66
CA SER A 48 28.15 -43.19 -6.37
C SER A 48 27.61 -42.13 -5.43
N PHE A 49 28.47 -41.22 -4.95
CA PHE A 49 28.01 -39.97 -4.36
C PHE A 49 27.47 -39.10 -5.50
N GLY A 50 26.14 -39.02 -5.60
CA GLY A 50 25.50 -37.98 -6.39
C GLY A 50 25.90 -36.64 -5.83
N ALA A 51 26.62 -35.84 -6.63
CA ALA A 51 26.88 -34.46 -6.31
C ALA A 51 25.54 -33.72 -6.22
N ILE A 52 25.11 -33.40 -5.00
CA ILE A 52 24.06 -32.41 -4.78
C ILE A 52 24.67 -31.09 -5.27
N LYS A 53 24.28 -30.64 -6.47
CA LYS A 53 24.49 -29.26 -6.89
C LYS A 53 23.73 -28.40 -5.90
N ALA A 54 24.45 -27.83 -4.93
CA ALA A 54 23.97 -26.66 -4.22
C ALA A 54 23.83 -25.56 -5.27
N SER A 55 22.59 -25.31 -5.70
CA SER A 55 22.24 -24.12 -6.46
C SER A 55 22.58 -22.93 -5.56
N LEU A 56 23.63 -22.19 -5.92
CA LEU A 56 23.80 -20.82 -5.45
C LEU A 56 22.57 -20.05 -5.94
N ALA A 57 21.62 -19.80 -5.06
CA ALA A 57 20.53 -18.88 -5.32
C ALA A 57 21.16 -17.57 -5.77
N LYS A 58 21.02 -17.21 -7.05
CA LYS A 58 21.32 -15.87 -7.52
C LYS A 58 20.49 -14.94 -6.64
N THR A 59 21.14 -14.05 -5.92
CA THR A 59 20.46 -12.93 -5.29
C THR A 59 20.01 -12.03 -6.43
N GLU A 60 18.83 -12.31 -6.98
CA GLU A 60 18.22 -11.44 -7.98
C GLU A 60 17.90 -10.11 -7.28
N VAL A 61 18.65 -9.08 -7.63
CA VAL A 61 18.37 -7.71 -7.20
C VAL A 61 17.20 -7.24 -8.06
N ALA A 62 16.10 -6.84 -7.42
CA ALA A 62 14.94 -6.30 -8.13
C ALA A 62 15.34 -5.13 -9.03
N LEU A 63 14.75 -5.05 -10.23
CA LEU A 63 15.00 -3.95 -11.16
C LEU A 63 14.33 -2.64 -10.72
N LEU A 64 13.26 -2.75 -9.93
CA LEU A 64 12.47 -1.64 -9.42
C LEU A 64 11.83 -2.00 -8.07
N ARG A 65 11.94 -1.11 -7.08
CA ARG A 65 11.31 -1.22 -5.76
C ARG A 65 10.20 -0.19 -5.60
N ILE A 66 8.98 -0.66 -5.34
CA ILE A 66 7.79 0.16 -5.09
C ILE A 66 7.58 0.29 -3.57
N GLY A 67 7.79 1.49 -3.04
CA GLY A 67 7.40 1.82 -1.68
C GLY A 67 5.91 2.09 -1.57
N THR A 68 5.27 1.46 -0.58
CA THR A 68 3.87 1.75 -0.22
C THR A 68 3.67 1.65 1.28
N ARG A 69 2.65 2.35 1.77
CA ARG A 69 2.29 2.35 3.19
C ARG A 69 1.77 0.99 3.64
N GLY A 70 2.20 0.54 4.82
CA GLY A 70 1.53 -0.53 5.55
C GLY A 70 2.38 -1.14 6.66
N SER A 71 1.84 -2.16 7.30
CA SER A 71 2.62 -3.06 8.15
C SER A 71 2.22 -4.50 7.90
N ILE A 72 3.22 -5.38 7.94
CA ILE A 72 3.02 -6.83 7.88
C ILE A 72 2.82 -7.32 9.31
N ILE A 73 1.57 -7.60 9.69
CA ILE A 73 1.25 -8.23 10.96
C ILE A 73 1.63 -9.70 10.85
N HIS A 74 2.66 -10.09 11.59
CA HIS A 74 3.01 -11.50 11.77
C HIS A 74 2.14 -12.08 12.89
N ASN A 75 0.95 -12.59 12.56
CA ASN A 75 0.18 -13.37 13.50
C ASN A 75 0.64 -14.83 13.47
N TYR A 76 1.47 -15.20 14.44
CA TYR A 76 1.83 -16.60 14.68
C TYR A 76 0.65 -17.32 15.32
N VAL A 77 0.00 -18.22 14.58
CA VAL A 77 -0.92 -19.21 15.16
C VAL A 77 -0.17 -20.54 15.23
N PRO A 78 0.20 -21.05 16.41
CA PRO A 78 0.73 -22.40 16.51
C PRO A 78 -0.38 -23.40 16.18
N LEU A 79 -0.21 -24.18 15.12
CA LEU A 79 -1.07 -25.31 14.81
C LEU A 79 -0.65 -26.48 15.72
N TRP A 80 -1.51 -26.89 16.65
CA TRP A 80 -1.31 -28.08 17.47
C TRP A 80 -2.08 -29.23 16.84
N VAL A 81 -1.38 -30.09 16.08
CA VAL A 81 -1.95 -31.37 15.63
C VAL A 81 -1.58 -32.43 16.67
N LEU A 82 -2.57 -32.90 17.42
CA LEU A 82 -2.45 -34.11 18.24
C LEU A 82 -2.61 -35.33 17.31
N ILE A 83 -1.52 -36.03 17.06
CA ILE A 83 -1.55 -37.34 16.41
C ILE A 83 -1.63 -38.38 17.53
N ASP A 84 -2.81 -38.98 17.72
CA ASP A 84 -2.99 -40.14 18.58
C ASP A 84 -2.57 -41.40 17.78
N PRO A 85 -1.59 -42.22 18.23
CA PRO A 85 -1.10 -43.35 17.46
C PRO A 85 -2.07 -44.54 17.34
N LEU A 86 -3.30 -44.43 17.87
CA LEU A 86 -4.22 -45.56 17.99
C LEU A 86 -5.54 -45.43 17.19
N CYS A 87 -5.67 -44.48 16.26
CA CYS A 87 -6.88 -44.36 15.44
C CYS A 87 -6.72 -44.84 13.98
N ASP A 88 -7.66 -45.70 13.59
CA ASP A 88 -7.91 -46.39 12.32
C ASP A 88 -7.84 -45.48 11.06
N PRO A 89 -7.42 -45.94 9.85
CA PRO A 89 -7.14 -45.09 8.68
C PRO A 89 -8.36 -44.47 7.97
N LEU A 90 -9.57 -44.54 8.55
CA LEU A 90 -10.80 -44.09 7.90
C LEU A 90 -11.61 -43.18 8.82
N MET A 91 -11.11 -41.96 9.06
CA MET A 91 -11.93 -40.89 9.64
C MET A 91 -11.65 -39.54 8.98
N ARG A 92 -12.74 -38.92 8.50
CA ARG A 92 -12.79 -37.56 7.97
C ARG A 92 -12.54 -36.56 9.10
N TYR A 93 -11.67 -35.57 8.89
CA TYR A 93 -11.44 -34.50 9.85
C TYR A 93 -12.61 -33.51 9.85
N THR A 94 -13.26 -33.29 10.98
CA THR A 94 -14.18 -32.17 11.21
C THR A 94 -13.47 -31.05 11.97
N TYR A 95 -13.68 -29.82 11.52
CA TYR A 95 -13.18 -28.61 12.17
C TYR A 95 -14.07 -28.25 13.36
N SER A 96 -13.49 -28.03 14.53
CA SER A 96 -14.20 -27.43 15.68
C SER A 96 -13.56 -26.09 16.05
N ASN A 97 -14.33 -25.02 15.86
CA ASN A 97 -13.98 -23.68 16.33
C ASN A 97 -14.50 -23.50 17.77
N PRO A 98 -13.67 -23.18 18.78
CA PRO A 98 -14.16 -22.96 20.14
C PRO A 98 -14.67 -21.52 20.27
N ARG A 99 -15.76 -21.20 19.55
CA ARG A 99 -16.61 -20.01 19.73
C ARG A 99 -17.77 -20.04 18.72
N HIS A 100 -18.75 -20.90 18.98
CA HIS A 100 -20.18 -20.66 18.74
C HIS A 100 -20.95 -21.93 19.13
N ASN A 101 -21.88 -21.77 20.07
CA ASN A 101 -22.87 -22.76 20.44
C ASN A 101 -24.12 -22.44 19.61
N THR A 102 -24.32 -23.14 18.49
CA THR A 102 -25.61 -23.41 17.83
C THR A 102 -25.38 -24.15 16.51
N ASN A 103 -26.17 -25.20 16.30
CA ASN A 103 -26.16 -26.10 15.16
C ASN A 103 -26.48 -25.37 13.84
N GLU A 104 -25.56 -25.41 12.87
CA GLU A 104 -25.83 -25.61 11.43
C GLU A 104 -24.49 -25.66 10.68
N CYS A 105 -24.27 -26.72 9.91
CA CYS A 105 -22.98 -27.11 9.34
C CYS A 105 -23.07 -26.98 7.81
N GLU A 106 -22.53 -25.90 7.24
CA GLU A 106 -22.32 -25.77 5.78
C GLU A 106 -20.94 -26.28 5.37
N GLN A 107 -20.92 -27.12 4.33
CA GLN A 107 -19.74 -27.85 3.83
C GLN A 107 -18.82 -26.94 2.99
N ILE A 108 -17.52 -26.91 3.32
CA ILE A 108 -16.45 -26.34 2.49
C ILE A 108 -15.71 -27.49 1.78
N PRO A 109 -15.35 -27.39 0.48
CA PRO A 109 -14.72 -28.50 -0.24
C PRO A 109 -13.28 -28.77 0.23
N THR A 110 -12.96 -30.05 0.48
CA THR A 110 -11.63 -30.55 0.81
C THR A 110 -10.84 -30.90 -0.45
N TYR A 111 -9.59 -30.41 -0.59
CA TYR A 111 -8.66 -30.87 -1.61
C TYR A 111 -7.80 -32.03 -1.07
N PRO A 112 -7.60 -33.14 -1.82
CA PRO A 112 -6.75 -34.24 -1.37
C PRO A 112 -5.26 -33.91 -1.58
N VAL A 113 -4.47 -34.04 -0.52
CA VAL A 113 -3.00 -34.10 -0.62
C VAL A 113 -2.62 -35.57 -0.81
N ILE A 114 -2.10 -35.92 -1.99
CA ILE A 114 -1.55 -37.25 -2.26
C ILE A 114 -0.09 -37.26 -1.78
N VAL A 115 0.21 -38.07 -0.77
CA VAL A 115 1.59 -38.37 -0.35
C VAL A 115 2.00 -39.70 -1.00
N PRO A 116 3.13 -39.80 -1.72
CA PRO A 116 3.54 -41.05 -2.34
C PRO A 116 3.89 -42.09 -1.26
N SER A 117 3.32 -43.29 -1.38
CA SER A 117 3.65 -44.44 -0.55
C SER A 117 5.04 -44.98 -0.91
N LEU A 118 6.07 -44.57 -0.19
CA LEU A 118 7.34 -45.31 -0.15
C LEU A 118 7.23 -46.34 0.99
N GLY A 119 7.03 -47.59 0.61
CA GLY A 119 7.02 -48.71 1.54
C GLY A 119 8.35 -48.86 2.25
N LEU A 120 8.31 -48.89 3.58
CA LEU A 120 9.37 -49.38 4.46
C LEU A 120 8.67 -49.87 5.74
N SER A 121 8.37 -51.17 5.75
CA SER A 121 8.15 -51.91 6.99
C SER A 121 9.48 -52.05 7.73
N HIS A 122 9.43 -52.10 9.05
CA HIS A 122 10.56 -52.12 10.00
C HIS A 122 11.28 -50.77 10.16
N TRP A 123 10.88 -50.02 11.18
CA TRP A 123 11.72 -49.64 12.33
C TRP A 123 10.83 -48.83 13.30
N MET A 124 10.32 -49.49 14.34
CA MET A 124 9.81 -48.80 15.52
C MET A 124 11.01 -48.18 16.23
N ASN A 125 11.20 -46.87 16.07
CA ASN A 125 11.88 -46.06 17.07
C ASN A 125 11.34 -44.62 17.02
N SER A 126 10.85 -44.21 18.19
CA SER A 126 10.21 -42.95 18.51
C SER A 126 10.98 -41.74 17.99
N THR A 127 10.55 -41.21 16.85
CA THR A 127 11.01 -39.89 16.39
C THR A 127 9.78 -39.04 16.15
N LYS A 128 9.48 -38.13 17.09
CA LYS A 128 8.50 -37.06 16.87
C LYS A 128 9.02 -36.18 15.74
N ILE A 129 8.57 -36.41 14.51
CA ILE A 129 8.83 -35.49 13.41
C ILE A 129 7.88 -34.29 13.61
N ARG A 130 8.43 -33.18 14.09
CA ARG A 130 7.71 -31.90 14.16
C ARG A 130 7.68 -31.29 12.76
N PHE A 131 6.58 -31.42 12.05
CA PHE A 131 6.31 -30.52 10.94
C PHE A 131 5.90 -29.17 11.52
N LYS A 132 6.81 -28.20 11.45
CA LYS A 132 6.52 -26.81 11.77
C LYS A 132 5.95 -26.15 10.52
N GLU A 133 4.76 -26.57 10.09
CA GLU A 133 4.03 -25.79 9.09
C GLU A 133 3.56 -24.50 9.75
N ARG A 134 4.26 -23.42 9.41
CA ARG A 134 3.86 -22.07 9.76
C ARG A 134 2.79 -21.67 8.75
N VAL A 135 1.53 -21.74 9.14
CA VAL A 135 0.49 -20.99 8.44
C VAL A 135 0.76 -19.51 8.74
N PHE A 136 1.46 -18.83 7.84
CA PHE A 136 1.61 -17.37 7.91
C PHE A 136 0.26 -16.75 7.54
N ARG A 137 -0.55 -16.39 8.54
CA ARG A 137 -1.60 -15.40 8.33
C ARG A 137 -0.93 -14.02 8.39
N CYS A 138 -0.39 -13.57 7.26
CA CYS A 138 0.03 -12.18 7.11
C CYS A 138 -1.24 -11.31 7.07
N GLY A 139 -1.59 -10.72 8.22
CA GLY A 139 -2.52 -9.59 8.22
C GLY A 139 -1.77 -8.37 7.71
N VAL A 140 -2.35 -7.61 6.77
CA VAL A 140 -1.75 -6.35 6.32
C VAL A 140 -2.57 -5.21 6.92
N ASP A 141 -1.92 -4.29 7.64
CA ASP A 141 -2.60 -3.16 8.27
C ASP A 141 -3.18 -2.15 7.25
N SER A 142 -2.70 -2.16 5.99
CA SER A 142 -3.16 -1.27 4.91
C SER A 142 -3.44 -1.99 3.59
N PRO A 143 -4.52 -2.79 3.48
CA PRO A 143 -4.85 -3.53 2.25
C PRO A 143 -5.06 -2.62 1.03
N LEU A 144 -5.61 -1.41 1.23
CA LEU A 144 -5.83 -0.47 0.14
C LEU A 144 -4.51 0.04 -0.46
N ALA A 145 -3.51 0.33 0.37
CA ALA A 145 -2.21 0.79 -0.09
C ALA A 145 -1.47 -0.29 -0.89
N LEU A 146 -1.60 -1.55 -0.49
CA LEU A 146 -1.12 -2.68 -1.29
C LEU A 146 -1.89 -2.82 -2.61
N ALA A 147 -3.21 -2.69 -2.61
CA ALA A 147 -4.00 -2.74 -3.84
C ALA A 147 -3.54 -1.67 -4.84
N GLN A 148 -3.22 -0.46 -4.37
CA GLN A 148 -2.67 0.63 -5.20
C GLN A 148 -1.26 0.33 -5.72
N ALA A 149 -0.40 -0.27 -4.89
CA ALA A 149 0.93 -0.70 -5.30
C ALA A 149 0.86 -1.83 -6.35
N HIS A 150 -0.04 -2.80 -6.17
CA HIS A 150 -0.29 -3.85 -7.16
C HIS A 150 -0.89 -3.30 -8.47
N GLU A 151 -1.83 -2.35 -8.39
CA GLU A 151 -2.36 -1.66 -9.57
C GLU A 151 -1.23 -0.99 -10.37
N THR A 152 -0.33 -0.30 -9.67
CA THR A 152 0.86 0.34 -10.25
C THR A 152 1.80 -0.69 -10.88
N ARG A 153 2.14 -1.75 -10.12
CA ARG A 153 3.00 -2.85 -10.60
C ARG A 153 2.46 -3.46 -11.88
N ASN A 154 1.17 -3.82 -11.89
CA ASN A 154 0.55 -4.47 -13.04
C ASN A 154 0.58 -3.56 -14.29
N LYS A 155 0.40 -2.24 -14.11
CA LYS A 155 0.54 -1.27 -15.22
C LYS A 155 1.99 -1.16 -15.71
N LEU A 156 2.97 -1.14 -14.80
CA LEU A 156 4.38 -1.13 -15.17
C LEU A 156 4.75 -2.39 -15.98
N MET A 157 4.36 -3.58 -15.51
CA MET A 157 4.59 -4.85 -16.21
C MET A 157 3.93 -4.87 -17.59
N ALA A 158 2.74 -4.28 -17.73
CA ALA A 158 2.02 -4.22 -19.00
C ALA A 158 2.67 -3.24 -20.00
N SER A 159 3.31 -2.17 -19.52
CA SER A 159 3.95 -1.17 -20.35
C SER A 159 5.42 -1.45 -20.68
N HIS A 160 6.12 -2.21 -19.83
CA HIS A 160 7.56 -2.43 -19.88
C HIS A 160 7.88 -3.93 -19.72
N PRO A 161 8.08 -4.69 -20.81
CA PRO A 161 8.24 -6.14 -20.77
C PRO A 161 9.37 -6.64 -19.86
N GLU A 162 10.46 -5.89 -19.73
CA GLU A 162 11.57 -6.24 -18.85
C GLU A 162 11.19 -6.21 -17.35
N LEU A 163 10.12 -5.51 -16.99
CA LEU A 163 9.58 -5.48 -15.63
C LEU A 163 8.57 -6.61 -15.38
N ALA A 164 8.20 -7.39 -16.40
CA ALA A 164 7.25 -8.49 -16.28
C ALA A 164 7.88 -9.80 -15.76
N GLU A 165 9.21 -9.90 -15.80
CA GLU A 165 9.95 -11.06 -15.26
C GLU A 165 9.72 -11.21 -13.75
N GLU A 166 9.70 -12.46 -13.28
CA GLU A 166 9.55 -12.74 -11.86
C GLU A 166 10.71 -12.11 -11.07
N GLY A 167 10.39 -11.42 -9.96
CA GLY A 167 11.39 -10.70 -9.16
C GLY A 167 11.84 -9.34 -9.71
N ALA A 168 11.44 -8.94 -10.93
CA ALA A 168 11.83 -7.64 -11.49
C ALA A 168 11.26 -6.44 -10.71
N ILE A 169 10.05 -6.58 -10.13
CA ILE A 169 9.47 -5.57 -9.25
C ILE A 169 9.28 -6.12 -7.84
N GLU A 170 9.86 -5.41 -6.87
CA GLU A 170 9.66 -5.65 -5.44
C GLU A 170 8.67 -4.63 -4.85
N ILE A 171 7.76 -5.06 -3.98
CA ILE A 171 6.92 -4.16 -3.18
C ILE A 171 7.49 -4.06 -1.77
N VAL A 172 7.96 -2.88 -1.41
CA VAL A 172 8.53 -2.56 -0.10
C VAL A 172 7.44 -1.90 0.76
N VAL A 173 6.99 -2.61 1.79
CA VAL A 173 5.96 -2.12 2.72
C VAL A 173 6.61 -1.32 3.85
N ILE A 174 6.27 -0.04 3.95
CA ILE A 174 6.86 0.90 4.90
C ILE A 174 5.81 1.31 5.94
N LYS A 175 6.17 1.14 7.22
CA LYS A 175 5.29 1.49 8.34
C LYS A 175 5.41 2.97 8.68
N THR A 176 4.31 3.71 8.58
CA THR A 176 4.30 5.16 8.80
C THR A 176 3.92 5.53 10.23
N THR A 177 4.27 6.73 10.68
CA THR A 177 3.86 7.23 12.00
C THR A 177 2.33 7.30 12.15
N GLY A 178 1.62 7.64 11.08
CA GLY A 178 0.15 7.63 11.06
C GLY A 178 -0.50 6.25 11.24
N ASP A 179 0.25 5.16 11.03
CA ASP A 179 -0.18 3.79 11.36
C ASP A 179 0.01 3.47 12.85
N LYS A 180 0.95 4.15 13.53
CA LYS A 180 1.25 3.93 14.95
C LYS A 180 0.27 4.64 15.87
N ILE A 181 -0.24 5.80 15.45
CA ILE A 181 -1.09 6.68 16.29
C ILE A 181 -2.56 6.59 15.84
N LEU A 182 -3.30 5.65 16.43
CA LEU A 182 -4.73 5.43 16.16
C LEU A 182 -5.66 5.87 17.30
N SER A 183 -5.12 6.29 18.45
CA SER A 183 -5.88 6.56 19.67
C SER A 183 -6.44 7.99 19.79
N GLN A 184 -6.13 8.89 18.86
CA GLN A 184 -6.52 10.31 18.92
C GLN A 184 -7.05 10.80 17.55
N PRO A 185 -7.92 11.83 17.52
CA PRO A 185 -8.42 12.46 16.29
C PRO A 185 -7.30 12.95 15.37
N LEU A 186 -7.53 12.98 14.05
CA LEU A 186 -6.47 13.34 13.10
C LEU A 186 -6.10 14.82 13.22
N ALA A 187 -7.07 15.68 13.55
CA ALA A 187 -6.87 17.12 13.79
C ALA A 187 -5.84 17.37 14.91
N ASP A 188 -5.84 16.53 15.94
CA ASP A 188 -5.03 16.71 17.16
C ASP A 188 -3.60 16.17 17.03
N ILE A 189 -3.34 15.33 16.03
CA ILE A 189 -1.99 14.78 15.78
C ILE A 189 -1.20 15.83 15.00
N GLY A 190 -0.25 16.49 15.66
CA GLY A 190 0.68 17.44 15.05
C GLY A 190 1.63 16.81 14.01
N GLY A 191 2.07 17.61 13.03
CA GLY A 191 3.02 17.20 11.98
C GLY A 191 2.41 17.11 10.57
N LYS A 192 3.05 17.75 9.58
CA LYS A 192 2.71 17.60 8.15
C LYS A 192 3.29 16.25 7.65
N GLY A 193 2.54 15.49 6.85
CA GLY A 193 3.04 14.26 6.21
C GLY A 193 3.00 12.97 7.03
N LEU A 194 2.04 12.81 7.97
CA LEU A 194 1.92 11.63 8.85
C LEU A 194 1.92 10.26 8.15
N PHE A 195 1.54 10.22 6.87
CA PHE A 195 1.43 9.00 6.07
C PHE A 195 2.44 8.92 4.91
N THR A 196 3.28 9.94 4.73
CA THR A 196 4.25 9.99 3.62
C THR A 196 5.69 10.07 4.08
N LYS A 197 5.96 10.67 5.26
CA LYS A 197 7.32 10.97 5.72
C LYS A 197 8.29 9.81 5.62
N GLU A 198 7.97 8.64 6.17
CA GLU A 198 8.88 7.50 6.14
C GLU A 198 9.08 6.92 4.73
N ILE A 199 8.10 7.09 3.85
CA ILE A 199 8.19 6.67 2.44
C ILE A 199 9.05 7.67 1.66
N ASP A 200 8.88 8.96 1.94
CA ASP A 200 9.67 10.04 1.36
C ASP A 200 11.16 9.88 1.72
N GLU A 201 11.46 9.57 2.98
CA GLU A 201 12.83 9.28 3.45
C GLU A 201 13.43 8.05 2.74
N ALA A 202 12.66 6.95 2.63
CA ALA A 202 13.10 5.76 1.90
C ALA A 202 13.38 6.05 0.42
N LEU A 203 12.56 6.90 -0.22
CA LEU A 203 12.75 7.29 -1.61
C LEU A 203 14.02 8.12 -1.80
N ILE A 204 14.26 9.09 -0.92
CA ILE A 204 15.44 9.95 -0.95
C ILE A 204 16.72 9.15 -0.68
N ASN A 205 16.68 8.19 0.25
CA ASN A 205 17.83 7.36 0.60
C ASN A 205 18.14 6.25 -0.42
N GLY A 206 17.26 6.03 -1.40
CA GLY A 206 17.44 4.97 -2.39
C GLY A 206 17.04 3.57 -1.88
N ASP A 207 16.29 3.49 -0.79
CA ASP A 207 15.72 2.24 -0.28
C ASP A 207 14.56 1.73 -1.16
N ILE A 208 13.87 2.68 -1.81
CA ILE A 208 12.85 2.45 -2.84
C ILE A 208 13.13 3.32 -4.06
N ASP A 209 12.57 2.95 -5.21
CA ASP A 209 12.79 3.66 -6.47
C ASP A 209 11.58 4.55 -6.84
N ILE A 210 10.37 4.08 -6.52
CA ILE A 210 9.14 4.87 -6.63
C ILE A 210 8.27 4.71 -5.37
N ALA A 211 7.47 5.73 -5.07
CA ALA A 211 6.54 5.73 -3.95
C ALA A 211 5.09 5.90 -4.43
N VAL A 212 4.19 5.01 -3.99
CA VAL A 212 2.79 4.98 -4.42
C VAL A 212 1.89 5.48 -3.29
N HIS A 213 1.05 6.48 -3.60
CA HIS A 213 0.18 7.13 -2.63
C HIS A 213 -1.25 7.31 -3.14
N SER A 214 -2.20 7.31 -2.22
CA SER A 214 -3.49 7.99 -2.43
C SER A 214 -3.23 9.50 -2.46
N MET A 215 -3.57 10.19 -3.55
CA MET A 215 -3.19 11.61 -3.70
C MET A 215 -3.76 12.55 -2.63
N LYS A 216 -4.93 12.23 -2.08
CA LYS A 216 -5.55 13.00 -0.98
C LYS A 216 -4.72 12.99 0.31
N ASP A 217 -3.81 12.02 0.46
CA ASP A 217 -2.96 11.86 1.64
C ASP A 217 -1.56 12.48 1.41
N VAL A 218 -1.24 12.90 0.19
CA VAL A 218 0.03 13.54 -0.17
C VAL A 218 -0.02 15.02 0.23
N PRO A 219 0.92 15.51 1.06
CA PRO A 219 1.02 16.92 1.41
C PRO A 219 1.09 17.84 0.18
N THR A 220 0.66 19.09 0.33
CA THR A 220 0.70 20.07 -0.76
C THR A 220 2.13 20.43 -1.19
N TYR A 221 3.06 20.42 -0.24
CA TYR A 221 4.50 20.50 -0.48
C TYR A 221 5.10 19.10 -0.66
N LEU A 222 5.96 18.93 -1.67
CA LEU A 222 6.75 17.73 -1.86
C LEU A 222 8.15 17.93 -1.26
N PRO A 223 8.72 16.90 -0.59
CA PRO A 223 10.09 16.96 -0.10
C PRO A 223 11.09 17.34 -1.20
N GLU A 224 12.14 18.08 -0.83
CA GLU A 224 13.26 18.31 -1.73
C GLU A 224 13.80 16.99 -2.29
N LYS A 225 14.33 17.02 -3.52
CA LYS A 225 14.82 15.86 -4.27
C LYS A 225 13.75 14.84 -4.69
N THR A 226 12.47 15.14 -4.50
CA THR A 226 11.37 14.30 -4.98
C THR A 226 10.50 15.04 -5.97
N ILE A 227 9.90 14.29 -6.90
CA ILE A 227 8.89 14.77 -7.83
C ILE A 227 7.71 13.81 -7.84
N LEU A 228 6.52 14.30 -8.20
CA LEU A 228 5.31 13.49 -8.38
C LEU A 228 4.82 13.63 -9.83
N PRO A 229 5.51 12.99 -10.79
CA PRO A 229 5.26 13.20 -12.21
C PRO A 229 4.03 12.45 -12.72
N CYS A 230 3.54 11.46 -11.97
CA CYS A 230 2.53 10.52 -12.48
C CYS A 230 1.31 10.46 -11.58
N ASN A 231 0.14 10.65 -12.19
CA ASN A 231 -1.13 10.21 -11.65
C ASN A 231 -1.76 9.13 -12.53
N LEU A 232 -2.19 8.02 -11.93
CA LEU A 232 -2.98 7.03 -12.68
C LEU A 232 -4.34 7.62 -13.07
N LYS A 233 -5.03 6.97 -14.02
CA LYS A 233 -6.40 7.33 -14.38
C LYS A 233 -7.28 7.39 -13.13
N ARG A 234 -7.97 8.52 -12.94
CA ARG A 234 -8.75 8.79 -11.72
C ARG A 234 -9.92 7.83 -11.62
N GLU A 235 -10.12 7.28 -10.43
CA GLU A 235 -11.34 6.54 -10.11
C GLU A 235 -12.46 7.53 -9.73
N ASP A 236 -13.65 7.02 -9.45
CA ASP A 236 -14.80 7.77 -8.97
C ASP A 236 -14.46 8.54 -7.69
N VAL A 237 -14.67 9.85 -7.77
CA VAL A 237 -14.30 10.78 -6.71
C VAL A 237 -15.32 10.82 -5.59
N ARG A 238 -16.51 10.24 -5.77
CA ARG A 238 -17.64 10.38 -4.85
C ARG A 238 -17.43 9.64 -3.53
N ASP A 239 -18.15 10.11 -2.52
CA ASP A 239 -18.28 9.40 -1.25
C ASP A 239 -19.46 8.42 -1.32
N ALA A 240 -19.25 7.23 -0.76
CA ALA A 240 -20.27 6.22 -0.55
C ALA A 240 -20.85 6.37 0.86
N PHE A 241 -22.18 6.40 0.93
CA PHE A 241 -22.94 6.24 2.15
C PHE A 241 -23.11 4.75 2.46
N ILE A 242 -22.83 4.38 3.71
CA ILE A 242 -22.87 3.01 4.18
C ILE A 242 -23.66 2.99 5.49
N SER A 243 -24.76 2.26 5.50
CA SER A 243 -25.67 2.10 6.64
C SER A 243 -26.32 0.72 6.59
N LEU A 244 -26.67 0.20 7.77
CA LEU A 244 -27.41 -1.05 7.91
C LEU A 244 -28.92 -0.84 8.04
N SER A 245 -29.37 0.40 8.27
CA SER A 245 -30.75 0.69 8.68
C SER A 245 -31.46 1.78 7.88
N ALA A 246 -30.75 2.51 7.00
CA ALA A 246 -31.30 3.60 6.19
C ALA A 246 -30.68 3.57 4.79
N SER A 247 -31.41 4.02 3.76
CA SER A 247 -30.89 3.99 2.38
C SER A 247 -30.16 5.29 1.97
N SER A 248 -30.36 6.37 2.73
CA SER A 248 -29.73 7.67 2.53
C SER A 248 -29.45 8.39 3.85
N LEU A 249 -28.63 9.44 3.81
CA LEU A 249 -28.42 10.33 4.96
C LEU A 249 -29.74 11.00 5.42
N ALA A 250 -30.63 11.31 4.48
CA ALA A 250 -31.91 11.97 4.76
C ALA A 250 -32.90 11.09 5.53
N GLU A 251 -32.76 9.77 5.43
CA GLU A 251 -33.61 8.79 6.12
C GLU A 251 -33.15 8.46 7.54
N LEU A 252 -31.95 8.91 7.94
CA LEU A 252 -31.48 8.67 9.29
C LEU A 252 -32.34 9.45 10.31
N PRO A 253 -32.87 8.79 11.36
CA PRO A 253 -33.59 9.47 12.41
C PRO A 253 -32.76 10.59 13.05
N ALA A 254 -33.41 11.66 13.50
CA ALA A 254 -32.75 12.72 14.27
C ALA A 254 -31.97 12.14 15.46
N GLY A 255 -30.75 12.65 15.69
CA GLY A 255 -29.82 12.16 16.71
C GLY A 255 -29.01 10.93 16.31
N SER A 256 -29.23 10.34 15.13
CA SER A 256 -28.41 9.23 14.60
C SER A 256 -26.94 9.63 14.45
N VAL A 257 -26.03 8.71 14.72
CA VAL A 257 -24.58 8.94 14.74
C VAL A 257 -23.94 8.46 13.44
N VAL A 258 -23.25 9.37 12.75
CA VAL A 258 -22.46 9.08 11.54
C VAL A 258 -20.97 9.09 11.89
N GLY A 259 -20.27 7.98 11.63
CA GLY A 259 -18.84 7.87 11.86
C GLY A 259 -18.01 8.51 10.75
N THR A 260 -17.21 9.53 11.06
CA THR A 260 -16.19 10.06 10.15
C THR A 260 -15.15 10.93 10.84
N ALA A 261 -13.87 10.57 10.72
CA ALA A 261 -12.76 11.41 11.18
C ALA A 261 -12.36 12.55 10.21
N SER A 262 -13.12 12.75 9.13
CA SER A 262 -12.85 13.82 8.15
C SER A 262 -13.67 15.07 8.50
N LEU A 263 -13.00 16.18 8.84
CA LEU A 263 -13.69 17.46 9.08
C LEU A 263 -14.46 17.94 7.84
N ARG A 264 -13.92 17.70 6.63
CA ARG A 264 -14.63 17.97 5.37
C ARG A 264 -15.98 17.28 5.28
N ARG A 265 -16.06 16.01 5.68
CA ARG A 265 -17.32 15.25 5.67
C ARG A 265 -18.23 15.69 6.81
N LYS A 266 -17.66 15.87 8.01
CA LYS A 266 -18.38 16.32 9.20
C LYS A 266 -19.11 17.63 8.93
N SER A 267 -18.41 18.64 8.43
CA SER A 267 -18.99 19.96 8.16
C SER A 267 -20.10 19.89 7.11
N GLN A 268 -19.91 19.17 6.00
CA GLN A 268 -20.93 19.03 4.97
C GLN A 268 -22.16 18.23 5.43
N ILE A 269 -21.96 17.17 6.24
CA ILE A 269 -23.08 16.43 6.86
C ILE A 269 -23.87 17.36 7.77
N LEU A 270 -23.21 18.05 8.71
CA LEU A 270 -23.88 18.89 9.70
C LEU A 270 -24.53 20.12 9.07
N HIS A 271 -23.96 20.64 7.99
CA HIS A 271 -24.56 21.74 7.23
C HIS A 271 -25.92 21.35 6.64
N ARG A 272 -26.01 20.15 6.04
CA ARG A 272 -27.23 19.70 5.36
C ARG A 272 -28.21 18.98 6.28
N TYR A 273 -27.71 18.30 7.31
CA TYR A 273 -28.46 17.46 8.24
C TYR A 273 -28.09 17.81 9.69
N PRO A 274 -28.45 19.02 10.18
CA PRO A 274 -28.04 19.51 11.50
C PRO A 274 -28.62 18.70 12.67
N SER A 275 -29.63 17.87 12.42
CA SER A 275 -30.19 16.95 13.42
C SER A 275 -29.34 15.68 13.65
N LEU A 276 -28.36 15.40 12.80
CA LEU A 276 -27.47 14.25 12.94
C LEU A 276 -26.30 14.56 13.88
N LYS A 277 -25.70 13.51 14.43
CA LYS A 277 -24.46 13.59 15.21
C LYS A 277 -23.31 12.99 14.41
N VAL A 278 -22.11 13.54 14.55
CA VAL A 278 -20.91 13.00 13.92
C VAL A 278 -19.92 12.54 14.98
N GLU A 279 -19.57 11.25 14.93
CA GLU A 279 -18.49 10.66 15.73
C GLU A 279 -17.16 10.83 14.97
N ASP A 280 -16.32 11.75 15.43
CA ASP A 280 -15.07 12.13 14.75
C ASP A 280 -13.87 11.26 15.15
N ASN A 281 -13.95 10.48 16.23
CA ASN A 281 -12.95 9.45 16.53
C ASN A 281 -13.19 8.13 15.78
N PHE A 282 -13.72 8.21 14.56
CA PHE A 282 -13.97 7.06 13.70
C PHE A 282 -12.75 6.73 12.81
N ARG A 283 -11.72 6.16 13.45
CA ARG A 283 -10.41 5.82 12.83
C ARG A 283 -10.26 4.32 12.54
N GLY A 284 -9.26 4.00 11.71
CA GLY A 284 -8.93 2.66 11.22
C GLY A 284 -8.89 2.58 9.70
N ASN A 285 -8.38 1.47 9.17
CA ASN A 285 -8.50 1.11 7.76
C ASN A 285 -9.96 0.82 7.36
N VAL A 286 -10.22 0.61 6.06
CA VAL A 286 -11.57 0.39 5.52
C VAL A 286 -12.29 -0.74 6.26
N GLN A 287 -11.65 -1.90 6.39
CA GLN A 287 -12.22 -3.08 7.04
C GLN A 287 -12.55 -2.84 8.52
N THR A 288 -11.68 -2.13 9.25
CA THR A 288 -11.91 -1.79 10.66
C THR A 288 -13.12 -0.88 10.82
N ARG A 289 -13.30 0.07 9.91
CA ARG A 289 -14.46 0.97 9.91
C ARG A 289 -15.76 0.22 9.61
N LEU A 290 -15.75 -0.66 8.61
CA LEU A 290 -16.90 -1.51 8.29
C LEU A 290 -17.25 -2.45 9.45
N ARG A 291 -16.25 -3.02 10.14
CA ARG A 291 -16.49 -3.81 11.34
C ARG A 291 -17.13 -2.98 12.46
N LYS A 292 -16.63 -1.78 12.76
CA LYS A 292 -17.23 -0.88 13.77
C LYS A 292 -18.69 -0.53 13.44
N LEU A 293 -19.01 -0.36 12.16
CA LEU A 293 -20.39 -0.17 11.72
C LEU A 293 -21.24 -1.42 12.00
N ASN A 294 -20.76 -2.61 11.63
CA ASN A 294 -21.46 -3.88 11.88
C ASN A 294 -21.64 -4.19 13.37
N GLU A 295 -20.74 -3.71 14.22
CA GLU A 295 -20.82 -3.80 15.67
C GLU A 295 -21.76 -2.74 16.29
N GLY A 296 -22.36 -1.86 15.48
CA GLY A 296 -23.31 -0.84 15.94
C GLY A 296 -22.67 0.35 16.66
N VAL A 297 -21.35 0.57 16.51
CA VAL A 297 -20.66 1.73 17.11
C VAL A 297 -21.21 3.05 16.57
N VAL A 298 -21.64 3.05 15.30
CA VAL A 298 -22.31 4.16 14.62
C VAL A 298 -23.44 3.59 13.76
N GLN A 299 -24.44 4.41 13.40
CA GLN A 299 -25.55 3.98 12.54
C GLN A 299 -25.19 4.04 11.05
N ALA A 300 -24.27 4.94 10.68
CA ALA A 300 -23.77 5.04 9.31
C ALA A 300 -22.30 5.51 9.28
N THR A 301 -21.63 5.32 8.16
CA THR A 301 -20.31 5.89 7.89
C THR A 301 -20.21 6.31 6.42
N LEU A 302 -19.24 7.18 6.13
CA LEU A 302 -18.86 7.53 4.76
C LEU A 302 -17.47 6.99 4.42
N LEU A 303 -17.31 6.43 3.23
CA LEU A 303 -16.02 6.00 2.66
C LEU A 303 -15.88 6.49 1.22
N ALA A 304 -14.65 6.63 0.73
CA ALA A 304 -14.45 6.98 -0.69
C ALA A 304 -14.80 5.77 -1.56
N LEU A 305 -15.64 5.94 -2.58
CA LEU A 305 -16.07 4.86 -3.45
C LEU A 305 -14.89 4.17 -4.15
N ALA A 306 -13.90 4.96 -4.58
CA ALA A 306 -12.64 4.47 -5.13
C ALA A 306 -11.91 3.46 -4.23
N GLY A 307 -11.97 3.67 -2.90
CA GLY A 307 -11.34 2.76 -1.94
C GLY A 307 -12.05 1.41 -1.87
N LEU A 308 -13.39 1.43 -1.90
CA LEU A 308 -14.21 0.21 -1.89
C LEU A 308 -14.06 -0.56 -3.20
N ARG A 309 -14.04 0.11 -4.36
CA ARG A 309 -13.82 -0.53 -5.67
C ARG A 309 -12.47 -1.24 -5.77
N ARG A 310 -11.39 -0.58 -5.34
CA ARG A 310 -10.04 -1.18 -5.34
C ARG A 310 -9.91 -2.40 -4.42
N LEU A 311 -10.75 -2.47 -3.39
CA LEU A 311 -10.79 -3.59 -2.45
C LEU A 311 -11.85 -4.65 -2.81
N SER A 312 -12.61 -4.44 -3.89
CA SER A 312 -13.76 -5.28 -4.25
C SER A 312 -14.77 -5.41 -3.11
N MET A 313 -15.09 -4.28 -2.45
CA MET A 313 -16.00 -4.19 -1.30
C MET A 313 -17.24 -3.31 -1.57
N THR A 314 -17.64 -3.18 -2.84
CA THR A 314 -18.75 -2.31 -3.25
C THR A 314 -20.13 -2.80 -2.80
N GLU A 315 -20.26 -4.06 -2.43
CA GLU A 315 -21.46 -4.64 -1.82
C GLU A 315 -21.84 -3.97 -0.49
N ASN A 316 -20.89 -3.30 0.16
CA ASN A 316 -21.15 -2.53 1.37
C ASN A 316 -21.75 -1.14 1.06
N VAL A 317 -21.78 -0.69 -0.20
CA VAL A 317 -22.31 0.64 -0.55
C VAL A 317 -23.83 0.61 -0.50
N THR A 318 -24.41 1.41 0.39
CA THR A 318 -25.85 1.60 0.45
C THR A 318 -26.32 2.57 -0.65
N SER A 319 -25.65 3.70 -0.76
CA SER A 319 -25.87 4.68 -1.84
C SER A 319 -24.61 5.51 -2.10
N THR A 320 -24.54 6.13 -3.28
CA THR A 320 -23.41 7.02 -3.64
C THR A 320 -23.87 8.46 -3.60
N LEU A 321 -23.17 9.31 -2.84
CA LEU A 321 -23.48 10.72 -2.72
C LEU A 321 -23.05 11.45 -3.98
N SER A 322 -23.92 12.30 -4.51
CA SER A 322 -23.59 13.19 -5.62
C SER A 322 -22.55 14.24 -5.21
N ILE A 323 -21.92 14.87 -6.19
CA ILE A 323 -20.94 15.94 -5.97
C ILE A 323 -21.58 17.15 -5.26
N ASP A 324 -22.86 17.39 -5.47
CA ASP A 324 -23.61 18.50 -4.85
C ASP A 324 -24.12 18.14 -3.43
N GLU A 325 -24.12 16.85 -3.06
CA GLU A 325 -24.37 16.42 -1.68
C GLU A 325 -23.09 16.39 -0.84
N MET A 326 -21.96 16.01 -1.46
CA MET A 326 -20.69 15.82 -0.79
C MET A 326 -19.53 16.11 -1.74
N LEU A 327 -19.06 17.36 -1.77
CA LEU A 327 -17.91 17.75 -2.56
C LEU A 327 -16.67 16.98 -2.05
N PRO A 328 -15.91 16.30 -2.93
CA PRO A 328 -14.89 15.36 -2.51
C PRO A 328 -13.64 16.06 -1.96
N ALA A 329 -12.83 15.29 -1.23
CA ALA A 329 -11.51 15.77 -0.84
C ALA A 329 -10.66 16.04 -2.09
N VAL A 330 -9.80 17.05 -2.00
CA VAL A 330 -8.79 17.34 -3.03
C VAL A 330 -8.04 16.06 -3.37
N ALA A 331 -7.96 15.77 -4.67
CA ALA A 331 -7.32 14.61 -5.26
C ALA A 331 -7.89 13.24 -4.85
N GLN A 332 -9.12 13.18 -4.31
CA GLN A 332 -9.80 11.90 -4.04
C GLN A 332 -9.95 11.09 -5.34
N GLY A 333 -9.78 9.77 -5.24
CA GLY A 333 -9.86 8.83 -6.36
C GLY A 333 -8.56 8.65 -7.15
N ALA A 334 -7.63 9.61 -7.10
CA ALA A 334 -6.35 9.55 -7.81
C ALA A 334 -5.27 8.81 -7.01
N ILE A 335 -4.47 7.99 -7.71
CA ILE A 335 -3.19 7.46 -7.23
C ILE A 335 -2.08 8.37 -7.76
N GLY A 336 -1.15 8.75 -6.89
CA GLY A 336 0.07 9.48 -7.24
C GLY A 336 1.27 8.59 -7.08
N ILE A 337 2.23 8.76 -8.00
CA ILE A 337 3.49 8.04 -7.96
C ILE A 337 4.62 9.06 -7.97
N ALA A 338 5.43 9.02 -6.93
CA ALA A 338 6.60 9.87 -6.76
C ALA A 338 7.89 9.11 -7.06
N CYS A 339 8.90 9.82 -7.53
CA CYS A 339 10.27 9.32 -7.70
C CYS A 339 11.26 10.42 -7.31
N ARG A 340 12.56 10.10 -7.26
CA ARG A 340 13.60 11.12 -7.08
C ARG A 340 13.66 12.05 -8.29
N SER A 341 14.00 13.31 -8.06
CA SER A 341 14.06 14.35 -9.11
C SER A 341 15.17 14.13 -10.13
N ASP A 342 16.24 13.43 -9.73
CA ASP A 342 17.42 13.11 -10.56
C ASP A 342 17.36 11.70 -11.16
N ASP A 343 16.27 10.95 -10.96
CA ASP A 343 16.12 9.58 -11.46
C ASP A 343 15.35 9.56 -12.80
N GLU A 344 16.07 9.86 -13.88
CA GLU A 344 15.54 9.87 -15.24
C GLU A 344 14.96 8.51 -15.67
N LYS A 345 15.55 7.41 -15.17
CA LYS A 345 15.08 6.05 -15.47
C LYS A 345 13.67 5.84 -14.91
N MET A 346 13.45 6.18 -13.64
CA MET A 346 12.13 6.06 -13.02
C MET A 346 11.14 7.04 -13.65
N ALA A 347 11.55 8.28 -13.93
CA ALA A 347 10.70 9.26 -14.62
C ALA A 347 10.22 8.74 -15.99
N SER A 348 11.09 8.09 -16.76
CA SER A 348 10.75 7.46 -18.04
C SER A 348 9.74 6.32 -17.88
N TYR A 349 9.88 5.46 -16.88
CA TYR A 349 8.90 4.41 -16.62
C TYR A 349 7.53 4.97 -16.23
N LEU A 350 7.51 6.04 -15.42
CA LEU A 350 6.29 6.67 -14.96
C LEU A 350 5.56 7.47 -16.04
N ALA A 351 6.28 7.96 -17.05
CA ALA A 351 5.69 8.70 -18.16
C ALA A 351 4.62 7.89 -18.92
N SER A 352 4.80 6.57 -19.07
CA SER A 352 3.81 5.71 -19.74
C SER A 352 2.56 5.41 -18.91
N LEU A 353 2.63 5.63 -17.59
CA LEU A 353 1.53 5.39 -16.65
C LEU A 353 0.69 6.64 -16.40
N ASN A 354 1.27 7.82 -16.61
CA ASN A 354 0.63 9.09 -16.29
C ASN A 354 -0.62 9.31 -17.16
N HIS A 355 -1.74 9.57 -16.48
CA HIS A 355 -2.97 10.03 -17.09
C HIS A 355 -3.04 11.55 -16.96
N GLU A 356 -2.68 12.24 -18.04
CA GLU A 356 -2.50 13.69 -18.02
C GLU A 356 -3.76 14.45 -17.60
N GLU A 357 -4.95 14.00 -18.02
CA GLU A 357 -6.19 14.62 -17.60
C GLU A 357 -6.40 14.56 -16.08
N THR A 358 -6.02 13.45 -15.43
CA THR A 358 -6.04 13.35 -13.96
C THR A 358 -5.03 14.31 -13.35
N ARG A 359 -3.79 14.30 -13.87
CA ARG A 359 -2.68 15.09 -13.33
C ARG A 359 -3.00 16.59 -13.34
N LEU A 360 -3.59 17.07 -14.43
CA LEU A 360 -4.04 18.46 -14.57
C LEU A 360 -5.15 18.80 -13.57
N ALA A 361 -6.20 17.99 -13.45
CA ALA A 361 -7.28 18.19 -12.47
C ALA A 361 -6.74 18.24 -11.04
N VAL A 362 -5.90 17.26 -10.68
CA VAL A 362 -5.27 17.18 -9.36
C VAL A 362 -4.36 18.39 -9.12
N SER A 363 -3.69 18.91 -10.14
CA SER A 363 -2.86 20.13 -10.02
C SER A 363 -3.69 21.37 -9.70
N CYS A 364 -4.84 21.56 -10.34
CA CYS A 364 -5.80 22.62 -10.02
C CYS A 364 -6.24 22.54 -8.55
N GLU A 365 -6.73 21.36 -8.15
CA GLU A 365 -7.25 21.13 -6.80
C GLU A 365 -6.17 21.30 -5.72
N ARG A 366 -4.94 20.86 -5.99
CA ARG A 366 -3.81 21.02 -5.07
C ARG A 366 -3.34 22.47 -4.99
N ALA A 367 -3.39 23.24 -6.08
CA ALA A 367 -3.07 24.66 -6.07
C ALA A 367 -4.07 25.45 -5.20
N PHE A 368 -5.35 25.08 -5.25
CA PHE A 368 -6.38 25.58 -4.34
C PHE A 368 -6.08 25.21 -2.88
N LEU A 369 -5.81 23.94 -2.60
CA LEU A 369 -5.53 23.47 -1.23
C LEU A 369 -4.28 24.14 -0.63
N LEU A 370 -3.21 24.27 -1.44
CA LEU A 370 -1.97 24.91 -1.03
C LEU A 370 -2.20 26.39 -0.66
N THR A 371 -3.01 27.10 -1.44
CA THR A 371 -3.32 28.51 -1.19
C THR A 371 -4.03 28.70 0.15
N LEU A 372 -4.85 27.73 0.57
CA LEU A 372 -5.58 27.75 1.84
C LEU A 372 -4.76 27.23 3.04
N ASP A 373 -3.47 26.90 2.87
CA ASP A 373 -2.66 26.10 3.81
C ASP A 373 -3.42 24.86 4.33
N GLY A 374 -4.21 24.25 3.44
CA GLY A 374 -5.10 23.15 3.75
C GLY A 374 -4.39 21.81 3.91
N SER A 375 -5.02 20.91 4.66
CA SER A 375 -4.57 19.54 4.84
C SER A 375 -5.74 18.57 5.01
N CYS A 376 -5.46 17.28 5.24
CA CYS A 376 -6.48 16.29 5.60
C CYS A 376 -7.22 16.61 6.92
N ARG A 377 -6.73 17.58 7.68
CA ARG A 377 -7.27 18.05 8.96
C ARG A 377 -8.09 19.34 8.84
N THR A 378 -8.23 19.90 7.64
CA THR A 378 -9.02 21.11 7.42
C THR A 378 -10.36 20.78 6.73
N PRO A 379 -11.46 21.46 7.07
CA PRO A 379 -12.78 21.30 6.44
C PRO A 379 -12.84 21.90 5.03
N ILE A 380 -12.00 21.39 4.12
CA ILE A 380 -11.82 21.87 2.75
C ILE A 380 -12.17 20.76 1.77
N ALA A 381 -12.92 21.10 0.72
CA ALA A 381 -13.19 20.22 -0.41
C ALA A 381 -12.86 20.93 -1.73
N GLY A 382 -12.50 20.17 -2.76
CA GLY A 382 -12.11 20.72 -4.04
C GLY A 382 -12.13 19.66 -5.13
N TYR A 383 -12.75 19.98 -6.26
CA TYR A 383 -12.90 19.07 -7.39
C TYR A 383 -12.79 19.81 -8.71
N ALA A 384 -11.88 19.35 -9.57
CA ALA A 384 -11.72 19.77 -10.95
C ALA A 384 -12.08 18.60 -11.89
N SER A 385 -12.84 18.91 -12.93
CA SER A 385 -13.22 17.96 -13.98
C SER A 385 -13.22 18.62 -15.34
N LYS A 386 -13.09 17.83 -16.40
CA LYS A 386 -13.26 18.29 -17.78
C LYS A 386 -14.75 18.23 -18.15
N ASP A 387 -15.30 19.31 -18.71
CA ASP A 387 -16.66 19.31 -19.28
C ASP A 387 -16.68 18.81 -20.73
N GLU A 388 -17.88 18.72 -21.31
CA GLU A 388 -18.09 18.22 -22.68
C GLU A 388 -17.40 19.11 -23.74
N ASP A 389 -17.23 20.40 -23.45
CA ASP A 389 -16.56 21.38 -24.32
C ASP A 389 -15.02 21.32 -24.18
N GLY A 390 -14.49 20.47 -23.28
CA GLY A 390 -13.06 20.34 -23.03
C GLY A 390 -12.48 21.38 -22.06
N ASN A 391 -13.31 22.15 -21.36
CA ASN A 391 -12.90 23.12 -20.34
C ASN A 391 -12.76 22.47 -18.97
N CYS A 392 -11.93 23.06 -18.11
CA CYS A 392 -11.88 22.73 -16.69
C CYS A 392 -13.04 23.42 -15.96
N ILE A 393 -13.82 22.65 -15.23
CA ILE A 393 -14.77 23.11 -14.22
C ILE A 393 -14.17 22.79 -12.85
N PHE A 394 -13.92 23.82 -12.05
CA PHE A 394 -13.47 23.70 -10.67
C PHE A 394 -14.58 24.13 -9.71
N LYS A 395 -14.84 23.30 -8.69
CA LYS A 395 -15.67 23.62 -7.52
C LYS A 395 -14.80 23.49 -6.27
N GLY A 396 -14.85 24.46 -5.38
CA GLY A 396 -14.16 24.45 -4.09
C GLY A 396 -15.05 24.90 -2.95
N LEU A 397 -14.82 24.39 -1.74
CA LEU A 397 -15.48 24.87 -0.53
C LEU A 397 -14.57 24.86 0.68
N VAL A 398 -14.83 25.80 1.60
CA VAL A 398 -14.33 25.80 2.98
C VAL A 398 -15.52 25.92 3.92
N ALA A 399 -15.48 25.23 5.06
CA ALA A 399 -16.58 25.25 6.02
C ALA A 399 -16.06 25.37 7.46
N SER A 400 -16.89 25.83 8.40
CA SER A 400 -16.62 25.62 9.82
C SER A 400 -16.79 24.13 10.17
N PRO A 401 -16.04 23.57 11.15
CA PRO A 401 -16.12 22.16 11.53
C PRO A 401 -17.52 21.71 11.99
N ASP A 402 -18.32 22.63 12.53
CA ASP A 402 -19.71 22.42 12.96
C ASP A 402 -20.73 22.49 11.80
N GLY A 403 -20.30 22.90 10.60
CA GLY A 403 -21.15 23.03 9.41
C GLY A 403 -22.06 24.26 9.39
N THR A 404 -21.97 25.18 10.36
CA THR A 404 -22.83 26.38 10.41
C THR A 404 -22.48 27.42 9.36
N ARG A 405 -21.23 27.45 8.91
CA ARG A 405 -20.75 28.35 7.85
C ARG A 405 -20.10 27.53 6.73
N VAL A 406 -20.57 27.73 5.50
CA VAL A 406 -19.98 27.13 4.30
C VAL A 406 -19.77 28.23 3.27
N LEU A 407 -18.56 28.31 2.71
CA LEU A 407 -18.21 29.21 1.64
C LEU A 407 -17.79 28.39 0.42
N GLU A 408 -18.51 28.55 -0.67
CA GLU A 408 -18.26 27.88 -1.94
C GLU A 408 -17.72 28.84 -2.99
N THR A 409 -16.97 28.30 -3.94
CA THR A 409 -16.44 28.99 -5.11
C THR A 409 -16.45 28.05 -6.32
N SER A 410 -16.57 28.63 -7.51
CA SER A 410 -16.46 27.89 -8.77
C SER A 410 -15.68 28.68 -9.81
N ARG A 411 -15.05 27.97 -10.74
CA ARG A 411 -14.35 28.54 -11.88
C ARG A 411 -14.55 27.66 -13.11
N LYS A 412 -14.55 28.28 -14.30
CA LYS A 412 -14.48 27.62 -15.60
C LYS A 412 -13.34 28.23 -16.41
N GLY A 413 -12.56 27.42 -17.09
CA GLY A 413 -11.47 27.90 -17.93
C GLY A 413 -10.81 26.81 -18.76
N SER A 414 -9.76 27.16 -19.48
CA SER A 414 -8.95 26.24 -20.29
C SER A 414 -8.44 25.04 -19.48
N TYR A 415 -8.46 23.84 -20.08
CA TYR A 415 -7.90 22.62 -19.48
C TYR A 415 -6.40 22.51 -19.74
N HIS A 416 -5.66 23.59 -19.48
CA HIS A 416 -4.22 23.68 -19.62
C HIS A 416 -3.55 23.90 -18.26
N PHE A 417 -2.35 23.36 -18.06
CA PHE A 417 -1.71 23.29 -16.74
C PHE A 417 -1.59 24.65 -16.04
N GLU A 418 -1.08 25.66 -16.74
CA GLU A 418 -0.86 27.00 -16.15
C GLU A 418 -2.19 27.66 -15.75
N ASP A 419 -3.18 27.61 -16.63
CA ASP A 419 -4.52 28.16 -16.39
C ASP A 419 -5.20 27.49 -15.21
N MET A 420 -5.12 26.15 -15.14
CA MET A 420 -5.71 25.36 -14.06
C MET A 420 -5.05 25.62 -12.70
N VAL A 421 -3.72 25.78 -12.66
CA VAL A 421 -3.01 26.15 -11.42
C VAL A 421 -3.39 27.56 -10.98
N LEU A 422 -3.48 28.51 -11.90
CA LEU A 422 -3.92 29.88 -11.60
C LEU A 422 -5.37 29.91 -11.10
N MET A 423 -6.25 29.13 -11.73
CA MET A 423 -7.65 28.97 -11.36
C MET A 423 -7.81 28.48 -9.91
N GLY A 424 -7.07 27.43 -9.53
CA GLY A 424 -7.07 26.92 -8.16
C GLY A 424 -6.56 27.96 -7.16
N LYS A 425 -5.46 28.67 -7.49
CA LYS A 425 -4.91 29.74 -6.64
C LYS A 425 -5.89 30.88 -6.44
N ASP A 426 -6.52 31.34 -7.51
CA ASP A 426 -7.49 32.45 -7.48
C ASP A 426 -8.70 32.10 -6.61
N ALA A 427 -9.27 30.91 -6.81
CA ALA A 427 -10.38 30.40 -6.00
C ALA A 427 -10.00 30.31 -4.51
N GLY A 428 -8.77 29.88 -4.19
CA GLY A 428 -8.28 29.83 -2.81
C GLY A 428 -8.17 31.21 -2.18
N LYS A 429 -7.64 32.21 -2.92
CA LYS A 429 -7.53 33.60 -2.46
C LYS A 429 -8.90 34.24 -2.20
N GLU A 430 -9.87 33.99 -3.07
CA GLU A 430 -11.25 34.45 -2.89
C GLU A 430 -11.83 33.94 -1.57
N LEU A 431 -11.70 32.63 -1.31
CA LEU A 431 -12.22 32.03 -0.08
C LEU A 431 -11.48 32.54 1.16
N LEU A 432 -10.16 32.74 1.13
CA LEU A 432 -9.43 33.36 2.24
C LEU A 432 -9.95 34.76 2.55
N SER A 433 -10.16 35.59 1.52
CA SER A 433 -10.69 36.93 1.68
C SER A 433 -12.10 36.95 2.29
N ARG A 434 -12.94 35.97 1.94
CA ARG A 434 -14.33 35.86 2.43
C ARG A 434 -14.43 35.21 3.81
N ALA A 435 -13.55 34.27 4.13
CA ALA A 435 -13.52 33.55 5.39
C ALA A 435 -13.19 34.49 6.57
N GLY A 436 -12.24 35.40 6.36
CA GLY A 436 -11.72 36.30 7.38
C GLY A 436 -10.82 35.60 8.40
N PRO A 437 -10.21 36.34 9.34
CA PRO A 437 -9.36 35.77 10.39
C PRO A 437 -10.13 34.78 11.29
N GLY A 438 -9.52 33.66 11.67
CA GLY A 438 -10.07 32.71 12.63
C GLY A 438 -11.15 31.76 12.10
N PHE A 439 -11.45 31.76 10.80
CA PHE A 439 -12.50 30.90 10.21
C PHE A 439 -12.27 29.39 10.43
N PHE A 440 -11.01 28.96 10.51
CA PHE A 440 -10.66 27.56 10.75
C PHE A 440 -10.49 27.22 12.23
N ASP A 441 -10.51 28.22 13.11
CA ASP A 441 -10.36 28.07 14.56
C ASP A 441 -11.71 27.98 15.29
N SER A 442 -12.81 28.33 14.60
CA SER A 442 -14.19 28.39 15.12
C SER A 442 -14.93 27.07 15.05
#